data_AF-A0A2D5AWL8-F1
#
_entry.id   AF-A0A2D5AWL8-F1
#
_cell.length_a   1.000
_cell.length_b   1.000
_cell.length_c   1.000
_cell.angle_alpha   90.00
_cell.angle_beta   90.00
_cell.angle_gamma   90.00
#
_symmetry.space_group_name_H-M   'P 1'
#
loop_
_entity.id
_entity.type
_entity.pdbx_description
1 polymer ?
#
loop_
_entity_poly.entity_id
_entity_poly.type
_entity_poly.pdbx_seq_one_letter_code
_entity_poly.pdbx_strand_id
1 'polypeptide(L)'
;MPWSSLSIQFCLELAFGVLFAMAFVPRAPVGLLFYRLMGTSALALVLFGVGVPLATGTLVWSDPVVLCSALPILGYPFFSGPVRGRRWALALGAGLVGSAAAVGLMVGRAHEVQNALGTAIATLSALATGAVAGSVGLAMVLGHWYLTVPNLQVHHLRRLNRVSVITMLASFVLVGVSCLVFSEALNAVEHPLFGVTGLFYLGTRIVVGLFFPLAFAWMTAGSLKFENTRSATGILYASTVLVLIGTAASVTLQDSYGVPL
;
A
#
# COMPACT_ATOMS: atom_id res chain seq x y z
N MET A 1 21.32 -4.58 -13.34
CA MET A 1 20.57 -3.32 -13.52
C MET A 1 20.60 -2.57 -12.20
N PRO A 2 20.87 -1.26 -12.19
CA PRO A 2 20.86 -0.48 -10.96
C PRO A 2 19.44 -0.47 -10.35
N TRP A 3 19.35 -0.56 -9.02
CA TRP A 3 18.09 -0.49 -8.31
C TRP A 3 17.50 0.92 -8.46
N SER A 4 16.36 1.06 -9.13
CA SER A 4 15.79 2.37 -9.47
C SER A 4 15.15 3.05 -8.26
N SER A 5 15.10 4.38 -8.24
CA SER A 5 14.38 5.16 -7.20
C SER A 5 12.90 4.77 -7.08
N LEU A 6 12.28 4.41 -8.20
CA LEU A 6 10.90 3.87 -8.23
C LEU A 6 10.79 2.52 -7.50
N SER A 7 11.78 1.64 -7.66
CA SER A 7 11.79 0.35 -6.97
C SER A 7 11.89 0.52 -5.46
N ILE A 8 12.69 1.50 -5.00
CA ILE A 8 12.77 1.91 -3.59
C ILE A 8 11.41 2.39 -3.08
N GLN A 9 10.81 3.35 -3.80
CA GLN A 9 9.52 3.95 -3.44
C GLN A 9 8.42 2.87 -3.36
N PHE A 10 8.31 2.01 -4.37
CA PHE A 10 7.33 0.93 -4.43
C PHE A 10 7.45 -0.03 -3.24
N CYS A 11 8.67 -0.46 -2.90
CA CYS A 11 8.89 -1.32 -1.73
C CYS A 11 8.44 -0.64 -0.42
N LEU A 12 8.75 0.64 -0.26
CA LEU A 12 8.37 1.41 0.94
C LEU A 12 6.85 1.67 1.02
N GLU A 13 6.19 1.92 -0.11
CA GLU A 13 4.73 2.06 -0.19
C GLU A 13 4.00 0.78 0.20
N LEU A 14 4.44 -0.37 -0.33
CA LEU A 14 3.87 -1.66 0.05
C LEU A 14 4.11 -1.96 1.52
N ALA A 15 5.31 -1.66 2.05
CA ALA A 15 5.59 -1.81 3.47
C ALA A 15 4.65 -0.96 4.34
N PHE A 16 4.49 0.32 3.98
CA PHE A 16 3.53 1.21 4.62
C PHE A 16 2.11 0.62 4.57
N GLY A 17 1.69 0.14 3.41
CA GLY A 17 0.38 -0.47 3.21
C GLY A 17 0.11 -1.65 4.14
N VAL A 18 1.08 -2.54 4.28
CA VAL A 18 0.98 -3.72 5.17
C VAL A 18 0.84 -3.28 6.63
N LEU A 19 1.70 -2.35 7.09
CA LEU A 19 1.62 -1.81 8.45
C LEU A 19 0.30 -1.07 8.68
N PHE A 20 -0.19 -0.36 7.66
CA PHE A 20 -1.44 0.41 7.73
C PHE A 20 -2.61 -0.53 7.92
N ALA A 21 -2.68 -1.58 7.10
CA ALA A 21 -3.71 -2.59 7.21
C ALA A 21 -3.66 -3.29 8.59
N MET A 22 -2.46 -3.61 9.09
CA MET A 22 -2.27 -4.22 10.41
C MET A 22 -2.85 -3.37 11.55
N ALA A 23 -2.85 -2.04 11.43
CA ALA A 23 -3.41 -1.15 12.45
C ALA A 23 -4.92 -1.34 12.66
N PHE A 24 -5.62 -1.92 11.68
CA PHE A 24 -7.05 -2.22 11.76
C PHE A 24 -7.34 -3.64 12.25
N VAL A 25 -6.31 -4.45 12.56
CA VAL A 25 -6.42 -5.82 13.10
C VAL A 25 -5.77 -5.99 14.49
N PRO A 26 -5.91 -5.08 15.46
CA PRO A 26 -5.10 -5.11 16.70
C PRO A 26 -5.51 -6.19 17.72
N ARG A 27 -6.66 -6.86 17.55
CA ARG A 27 -7.27 -7.70 18.60
C ARG A 27 -7.94 -8.98 18.08
N ALA A 28 -7.63 -9.39 16.85
CA ALA A 28 -8.19 -10.64 16.34
C ALA A 28 -7.48 -11.85 16.98
N PRO A 29 -8.20 -12.91 17.38
CA PRO A 29 -7.62 -14.15 17.91
C PRO A 29 -7.02 -15.02 16.78
N VAL A 30 -6.23 -14.40 15.89
CA VAL A 30 -5.60 -15.03 14.71
C VAL A 30 -4.24 -15.69 15.02
N GLY A 31 -3.82 -15.65 16.28
CA GLY A 31 -2.55 -16.20 16.77
C GLY A 31 -1.33 -15.34 16.42
N LEU A 32 -0.18 -15.70 17.00
CA LEU A 32 1.08 -14.98 16.81
C LEU A 32 1.63 -15.11 15.38
N LEU A 33 1.40 -16.27 14.74
CA LEU A 33 1.88 -16.56 13.39
C LEU A 33 1.39 -15.53 12.37
N PHE A 34 0.13 -15.09 12.46
CA PHE A 34 -0.44 -14.08 11.57
C PHE A 34 0.33 -12.76 11.62
N TYR A 35 0.54 -12.22 12.82
CA TYR A 35 1.27 -10.95 13.00
C TYR A 35 2.75 -11.09 12.66
N ARG A 36 3.33 -12.28 12.86
CA ARG A 36 4.68 -12.58 12.39
C ARG A 36 4.74 -12.55 10.87
N LEU A 37 3.86 -13.26 10.17
CA LEU A 37 3.85 -13.30 8.71
C LEU A 37 3.70 -11.88 8.12
N MET A 38 2.73 -11.11 8.60
CA MET A 38 2.49 -9.74 8.11
C MET A 38 3.60 -8.78 8.54
N GLY A 39 4.13 -8.94 9.74
CA GLY A 39 5.27 -8.14 10.19
C GLY A 39 6.54 -8.45 9.40
N THR A 40 6.78 -9.72 9.05
CA THR A 40 7.92 -10.14 8.24
C THR A 40 7.79 -9.69 6.79
N SER A 41 6.59 -9.67 6.22
CA SER A 41 6.39 -9.17 4.86
C SER A 41 6.66 -7.66 4.79
N ALA A 42 6.14 -6.88 5.76
CA ALA A 42 6.48 -5.46 5.88
C ALA A 42 7.99 -5.24 6.08
N LEU A 43 8.62 -6.00 6.99
CA LEU A 43 10.06 -5.89 7.24
C LEU A 43 10.89 -6.22 5.99
N ALA A 44 10.54 -7.31 5.28
CA ALA A 44 11.22 -7.69 4.06
C ALA A 44 11.15 -6.57 3.01
N LEU A 45 9.97 -5.98 2.82
CA LEU A 45 9.77 -4.86 1.90
C LEU A 45 10.62 -3.63 2.28
N VAL A 46 10.70 -3.26 3.56
CA VAL A 46 11.58 -2.17 4.01
C VAL A 46 13.05 -2.51 3.79
N LEU A 47 13.47 -3.73 4.13
CA LEU A 47 14.86 -4.18 3.97
C LEU A 47 15.27 -4.26 2.50
N PHE A 48 14.39 -4.68 1.58
CA PHE A 48 14.66 -4.61 0.15
C PHE A 48 14.68 -3.17 -0.35
N GLY A 49 13.73 -2.35 0.11
CA GLY A 49 13.62 -0.94 -0.27
C GLY A 49 14.84 -0.11 0.13
N VAL A 50 15.53 -0.44 1.21
CA VAL A 50 16.66 0.37 1.72
C VAL A 50 18.00 -0.38 1.71
N GLY A 51 17.98 -1.68 2.02
CA GLY A 51 19.18 -2.51 2.12
C GLY A 51 19.86 -2.78 0.78
N VAL A 52 19.10 -3.01 -0.30
CA VAL A 52 19.67 -3.16 -1.64
C VAL A 52 20.32 -1.83 -2.09
N PRO A 53 19.63 -0.67 -1.99
CA PRO A 53 20.25 0.62 -2.27
C PRO A 53 21.53 0.91 -1.50
N LEU A 54 21.55 0.65 -0.18
CA LEU A 54 22.74 0.79 0.66
C LEU A 54 23.89 -0.11 0.18
N ALA A 55 23.59 -1.36 -0.18
CA ALA A 55 24.58 -2.30 -0.69
C ALA A 55 25.13 -1.90 -2.06
N THR A 56 24.30 -1.27 -2.90
CA THR A 56 24.71 -0.76 -4.22
C THR A 56 25.32 0.64 -4.18
N GLY A 57 25.35 1.29 -3.01
CA GLY A 57 25.88 2.65 -2.83
C GLY A 57 24.98 3.78 -3.36
N THR A 58 23.72 3.49 -3.71
CA THR A 58 22.76 4.52 -4.16
C THR A 58 22.19 5.34 -3.01
N LEU A 59 22.10 4.74 -1.80
CA LEU A 59 21.82 5.44 -0.56
C LEU A 59 23.03 5.32 0.38
N VAL A 60 23.16 6.29 1.28
CA VAL A 60 24.18 6.30 2.35
C VAL A 60 23.49 6.10 3.68
N TRP A 61 24.18 5.56 4.69
CA TRP A 61 23.61 5.34 6.03
C TRP A 61 23.06 6.60 6.71
N SER A 62 23.59 7.78 6.36
CA SER A 62 23.12 9.08 6.86
C SER A 62 21.90 9.61 6.10
N ASP A 63 21.44 8.92 5.06
CA ASP A 63 20.32 9.35 4.24
C ASP A 63 19.02 9.39 5.07
N PRO A 64 18.27 10.51 5.05
CA PRO A 64 16.98 10.63 5.73
C PRO A 64 16.00 9.48 5.47
N VAL A 65 15.97 8.92 4.25
CA VAL A 65 15.10 7.78 3.89
C VAL A 65 15.48 6.54 4.70
N VAL A 66 16.79 6.28 4.86
CA VAL A 66 17.33 5.17 5.65
C VAL A 66 16.98 5.37 7.13
N LEU A 67 17.17 6.59 7.64
CA LEU A 67 16.89 6.93 9.04
C LEU A 67 15.40 6.78 9.37
N CYS A 68 14.50 7.27 8.52
CA CYS A 68 13.05 7.09 8.68
C CYS A 68 12.64 5.62 8.61
N SER A 69 13.29 4.84 7.74
CA SER A 69 13.05 3.40 7.60
C SER A 69 13.57 2.56 8.77
N ALA A 70 14.44 3.11 9.63
CA ALA A 70 14.87 2.43 10.85
C ALA A 70 13.71 2.25 11.84
N LEU A 71 12.71 3.13 11.86
CA LEU A 71 11.56 3.05 12.77
C LEU A 71 10.74 1.75 12.60
N PRO A 72 10.27 1.37 11.40
CA PRO A 72 9.58 0.09 11.22
C PRO A 72 10.49 -1.12 11.46
N ILE A 73 11.80 -1.03 11.18
CA ILE A 73 12.76 -2.10 11.45
C ILE A 73 12.91 -2.33 12.96
N LEU A 74 13.13 -1.27 13.74
CA LEU A 74 13.26 -1.34 15.20
C LEU A 74 11.93 -1.68 15.88
N GLY A 75 10.81 -1.28 15.27
CA GLY A 75 9.46 -1.61 15.72
C GLY A 75 9.07 -3.08 15.51
N TYR A 76 9.73 -3.79 14.58
CA TYR A 76 9.36 -5.14 14.16
C TYR A 76 9.16 -6.15 15.31
N PRO A 77 10.08 -6.28 16.28
CA PRO A 77 9.90 -7.24 17.37
C PRO A 77 8.63 -6.98 18.21
N PHE A 78 8.17 -5.73 18.27
CA PHE A 78 7.03 -5.32 19.06
C PHE A 78 5.69 -5.53 18.34
N PHE A 79 5.59 -5.20 17.05
CA PHE A 79 4.34 -5.39 16.31
C PHE A 79 4.13 -6.83 15.80
N SER A 80 5.21 -7.55 15.52
CA SER A 80 5.19 -8.97 15.09
C SER A 80 5.23 -9.97 16.26
N GLY A 81 5.75 -9.54 17.41
CA GLY A 81 5.95 -10.38 18.59
C GLY A 81 4.72 -10.59 19.48
N PRO A 82 4.92 -11.21 20.66
CA PRO A 82 3.84 -11.51 21.60
C PRO A 82 3.34 -10.26 22.36
N VAL A 83 4.05 -9.14 22.25
CA VAL A 83 3.72 -7.90 22.95
C VAL A 83 2.41 -7.33 22.39
N ARG A 84 1.45 -7.09 23.29
CA ARG A 84 0.15 -6.46 22.96
C ARG A 84 -0.10 -5.23 23.84
N GLY A 85 -1.07 -4.40 23.44
CA GLY A 85 -1.43 -3.17 24.16
C GLY A 85 -0.63 -1.95 23.70
N ARG A 86 -0.26 -1.06 24.63
CA ARG A 86 0.30 0.26 24.31
C ARG A 86 1.63 0.18 23.54
N ARG A 87 2.52 -0.75 23.90
CA ARG A 87 3.82 -0.92 23.21
C ARG A 87 3.66 -1.37 21.76
N TRP A 88 2.71 -2.27 21.50
CA TRP A 88 2.36 -2.69 20.14
C TRP A 88 1.85 -1.51 19.31
N ALA A 89 0.92 -0.72 19.86
CA ALA A 89 0.34 0.43 19.17
C ALA A 89 1.38 1.52 18.90
N LEU A 90 2.27 1.79 19.86
CA LEU A 90 3.37 2.74 19.69
C LEU A 90 4.37 2.28 18.63
N ALA A 91 4.78 1.02 18.65
CA ALA A 91 5.71 0.48 17.66
C ALA A 91 5.11 0.46 16.25
N LEU A 92 3.84 0.09 16.11
CA LEU A 92 3.15 0.13 14.84
C LEU A 92 2.94 1.56 14.34
N GLY A 93 2.56 2.49 15.23
CA GLY A 93 2.43 3.91 14.91
C GLY A 93 3.75 4.54 14.48
N ALA A 94 4.84 4.26 15.20
CA ALA A 94 6.18 4.71 14.83
C ALA A 94 6.63 4.12 13.49
N GLY A 95 6.37 2.82 13.25
CA GLY A 95 6.65 2.17 11.98
C GLY A 95 5.86 2.80 10.83
N LEU A 96 4.58 3.11 11.04
CA LEU A 96 3.73 3.79 10.06
C LEU A 96 4.25 5.19 9.71
N VAL A 97 4.56 6.00 10.72
CA VAL A 97 5.09 7.36 10.52
C VAL A 97 6.45 7.29 9.83
N GLY A 98 7.32 6.36 10.23
CA GLY A 98 8.63 6.15 9.60
C GLY A 98 8.54 5.74 8.14
N SER A 99 7.70 4.75 7.82
CA SER A 99 7.47 4.34 6.42
C SER A 99 6.83 5.46 5.60
N ALA A 100 5.86 6.19 6.16
CA ALA A 100 5.22 7.31 5.46
C ALA A 100 6.21 8.45 5.16
N ALA A 101 7.05 8.80 6.13
CA ALA A 101 8.10 9.80 5.96
C ALA A 101 9.13 9.35 4.92
N ALA A 102 9.55 8.08 4.93
CA ALA A 102 10.47 7.53 3.94
C ALA A 102 9.89 7.60 2.51
N VAL A 103 8.60 7.26 2.33
CA VAL A 103 7.91 7.42 1.04
C VAL A 103 7.87 8.89 0.62
N GLY A 104 7.49 9.81 1.51
CA GLY A 104 7.43 11.24 1.18
C GLY A 104 8.78 11.83 0.78
N LEU A 105 9.86 11.41 1.44
CA LEU A 105 11.23 11.79 1.08
C LEU A 105 11.64 11.23 -0.28
N MET A 106 11.25 9.99 -0.61
CA MET A 106 11.52 9.41 -1.93
C MET A 106 10.74 10.10 -3.04
N VAL A 107 9.45 10.36 -2.82
CA VAL A 107 8.60 11.11 -3.76
C VAL A 107 9.18 12.51 -3.98
N GLY A 108 9.58 13.21 -2.93
CA GLY A 108 10.19 14.54 -3.02
C GLY A 108 11.53 14.58 -3.76
N ARG A 109 12.24 13.45 -3.90
CA ARG A 109 13.47 13.36 -4.71
C ARG A 109 13.20 12.99 -6.17
N ALA A 110 12.19 12.17 -6.40
CA ALA A 110 11.87 11.69 -7.73
C ALA A 110 11.19 12.76 -8.59
N HIS A 111 10.65 13.81 -7.97
CA HIS A 111 9.84 14.82 -8.63
C HIS A 111 10.53 16.18 -8.57
N GLU A 112 10.72 16.83 -9.73
CA GLU A 112 11.02 18.27 -9.81
C GLU A 112 9.79 19.13 -9.46
N VAL A 113 8.98 18.67 -8.51
CA VAL A 113 7.79 19.39 -8.05
C VAL A 113 8.27 20.50 -7.13
N GLN A 114 8.30 21.71 -7.66
CA GLN A 114 8.80 22.91 -6.98
C GLN A 114 7.91 23.35 -5.80
N ASN A 115 6.69 22.80 -5.70
CA ASN A 115 5.68 23.23 -4.73
C ASN A 115 5.41 22.17 -3.64
N ALA A 116 5.47 22.59 -2.37
CA ALA A 116 5.22 21.73 -1.21
C ALA A 116 3.84 21.02 -1.24
N LEU A 117 2.81 21.70 -1.77
CA LEU A 117 1.48 21.12 -1.96
C LEU A 117 1.49 19.96 -2.95
N GLY A 118 2.25 20.06 -4.04
CA GLY A 118 2.39 18.99 -5.01
C GLY A 118 3.08 17.77 -4.40
N THR A 119 4.19 17.97 -3.68
CA THR A 119 4.87 16.87 -2.98
C THR A 119 3.95 16.19 -1.96
N ALA A 120 3.13 16.96 -1.23
CA ALA A 120 2.17 16.42 -0.28
C ALA A 120 1.09 15.56 -0.98
N ILE A 121 0.52 16.03 -2.09
CA ILE A 121 -0.48 15.30 -2.86
C ILE A 121 0.11 14.03 -3.48
N ALA A 122 1.30 14.14 -4.07
CA ALA A 122 2.01 13.01 -4.65
C ALA A 122 2.32 11.94 -3.57
N THR A 123 2.79 12.38 -2.39
CA THR A 123 3.04 11.49 -1.26
C THR A 123 1.75 10.82 -0.78
N LEU A 124 0.65 11.57 -0.66
CA LEU A 124 -0.64 11.01 -0.28
C LEU A 124 -1.15 9.99 -1.30
N SER A 125 -0.99 10.28 -2.59
CA SER A 125 -1.34 9.36 -3.69
C SER A 125 -0.55 8.05 -3.59
N ALA A 126 0.77 8.13 -3.44
CA ALA A 126 1.67 7.00 -3.21
C ALA A 126 1.27 6.17 -1.98
N LEU A 127 1.04 6.82 -0.85
CA LEU A 127 0.59 6.16 0.38
C LEU A 127 -0.79 5.52 0.24
N ALA A 128 -1.71 6.14 -0.50
CA ALA A 128 -3.02 5.57 -0.76
C ALA A 128 -2.91 4.31 -1.64
N THR A 129 -2.05 4.33 -2.67
CA THR A 129 -1.74 3.14 -3.49
C THR A 129 -1.21 2.00 -2.63
N GLY A 130 -0.23 2.27 -1.76
CA GLY A 130 0.26 1.30 -0.79
C GLY A 130 -0.83 0.80 0.15
N ALA A 131 -1.66 1.69 0.70
CA ALA A 131 -2.76 1.35 1.59
C ALA A 131 -3.83 0.48 0.93
N VAL A 132 -4.13 0.68 -0.35
CA VAL A 132 -5.02 -0.19 -1.14
C VAL A 132 -4.42 -1.59 -1.24
N ALA A 133 -3.18 -1.71 -1.72
CA ALA A 133 -2.50 -2.99 -1.86
C ALA A 133 -2.39 -3.75 -0.53
N GLY A 134 -1.97 -3.05 0.53
CA GLY A 134 -1.82 -3.62 1.86
C GLY A 134 -3.14 -4.02 2.52
N SER A 135 -4.19 -3.19 2.40
CA SER A 135 -5.50 -3.50 3.00
C SER A 135 -6.18 -4.69 2.33
N VAL A 136 -6.15 -4.77 1.00
CA VAL A 136 -6.74 -5.90 0.24
C VAL A 136 -5.92 -7.16 0.43
N GLY A 137 -4.59 -7.06 0.36
CA GLY A 137 -3.70 -8.18 0.63
C GLY A 137 -3.89 -8.74 2.04
N LEU A 138 -3.96 -7.88 3.06
CA LEU A 138 -4.23 -8.31 4.43
C LEU A 138 -5.64 -8.89 4.59
N ALA A 139 -6.66 -8.34 3.90
CA ALA A 139 -8.01 -8.89 3.91
C ALA A 139 -8.05 -10.31 3.34
N MET A 140 -7.31 -10.55 2.25
CA MET A 140 -7.17 -11.86 1.64
C MET A 140 -6.45 -12.85 2.56
N VAL A 141 -5.30 -12.46 3.13
CA VAL A 141 -4.55 -13.30 4.08
C VAL A 141 -5.41 -13.61 5.31
N LEU A 142 -6.06 -12.60 5.88
CA LEU A 142 -6.97 -12.79 7.01
C LEU A 142 -8.11 -13.74 6.62
N GLY A 143 -8.67 -13.57 5.43
CA GLY A 143 -9.68 -14.46 4.89
C GLY A 143 -9.22 -15.92 4.85
N HIS A 144 -7.99 -16.20 4.42
CA HIS A 144 -7.44 -17.55 4.45
C HIS A 144 -7.35 -18.11 5.87
N TRP A 145 -7.03 -17.27 6.87
CA TRP A 145 -7.04 -17.67 8.28
C TRP A 145 -8.44 -18.08 8.80
N TYR A 146 -9.54 -17.56 8.24
CA TYR A 146 -10.89 -18.05 8.57
C TYR A 146 -11.15 -19.49 8.12
N LEU A 147 -10.36 -20.01 7.19
CA LEU A 147 -10.48 -21.41 6.74
C LEU A 147 -9.75 -22.38 7.66
N THR A 148 -8.73 -21.91 8.38
CA THR A 148 -7.84 -22.74 9.20
C THR A 148 -8.10 -22.58 10.70
N VAL A 149 -8.55 -21.42 11.15
CA VAL A 149 -8.86 -21.14 12.55
C VAL A 149 -10.38 -21.12 12.75
N PRO A 150 -10.93 -22.13 13.45
CA PRO A 150 -12.36 -22.19 13.73
C PRO A 150 -12.79 -21.05 14.68
N ASN A 151 -14.06 -20.63 14.58
CA ASN A 151 -14.70 -19.65 15.46
C ASN A 151 -14.12 -18.21 15.45
N LEU A 152 -13.42 -17.81 14.38
CA LEU A 152 -13.08 -16.39 14.17
C LEU A 152 -14.35 -15.57 13.91
N GLN A 153 -14.51 -14.47 14.63
CA GLN A 153 -15.67 -13.60 14.48
C GLN A 153 -15.61 -12.82 13.16
N VAL A 154 -16.62 -12.93 12.30
CA VAL A 154 -16.69 -12.32 10.94
C VAL A 154 -16.48 -10.80 10.94
N HIS A 155 -16.67 -10.13 12.08
CA HIS A 155 -16.53 -8.69 12.19
C HIS A 155 -15.12 -8.18 11.83
N HIS A 156 -14.06 -8.97 12.03
CA HIS A 156 -12.69 -8.54 11.68
C HIS A 156 -12.53 -8.43 10.17
N LEU A 157 -12.98 -9.45 9.42
CA LEU A 157 -12.94 -9.45 7.96
C LEU A 157 -13.84 -8.35 7.39
N ARG A 158 -15.03 -8.13 7.99
CA ARG A 158 -15.91 -7.01 7.60
C ARG A 158 -15.25 -5.65 7.82
N ARG A 159 -14.49 -5.49 8.91
CA ARG A 159 -13.73 -4.26 9.18
C ARG A 159 -12.64 -4.05 8.12
N LEU A 160 -11.84 -5.06 7.78
CA LEU A 160 -10.85 -4.92 6.72
C LEU A 160 -11.48 -4.62 5.36
N ASN A 161 -12.56 -5.30 4.99
CA ASN A 161 -13.23 -5.04 3.73
C ASN A 161 -13.69 -3.57 3.63
N ARG A 162 -14.20 -3.00 4.74
CA ARG A 162 -14.52 -1.56 4.80
C ARG A 162 -13.28 -0.67 4.68
N VAL A 163 -12.18 -1.04 5.32
CA VAL A 163 -10.91 -0.31 5.19
C VAL A 163 -10.43 -0.33 3.74
N SER A 164 -10.49 -1.48 3.06
CA SER A 164 -10.16 -1.60 1.64
C SER A 164 -11.04 -0.73 0.75
N VAL A 165 -12.34 -0.65 1.01
CA VAL A 165 -13.23 0.27 0.27
C VAL A 165 -12.82 1.72 0.50
N ILE A 166 -12.57 2.12 1.75
CA ILE A 166 -12.18 3.49 2.09
C ILE A 166 -10.85 3.86 1.44
N THR A 167 -9.85 2.98 1.48
CA THR A 167 -8.54 3.23 0.85
C THR A 167 -8.65 3.29 -0.67
N MET A 168 -9.47 2.45 -1.30
CA MET A 168 -9.72 2.50 -2.76
C MET A 168 -10.40 3.81 -3.17
N LEU A 169 -11.41 4.26 -2.42
CA LEU A 169 -12.07 5.54 -2.69
C LEU A 169 -11.12 6.72 -2.46
N ALA A 170 -10.32 6.69 -1.39
CA ALA A 170 -9.31 7.71 -1.13
C ALA A 170 -8.26 7.74 -2.25
N SER A 171 -7.79 6.57 -2.70
CA SER A 171 -6.88 6.45 -3.83
C SER A 171 -7.51 7.02 -5.09
N PHE A 172 -8.73 6.62 -5.45
CA PHE A 172 -9.45 7.15 -6.62
C PHE A 172 -9.55 8.68 -6.62
N VAL A 173 -9.90 9.29 -5.49
CA VAL A 173 -9.95 10.75 -5.34
C VAL A 173 -8.55 11.36 -5.49
N LEU A 174 -7.53 10.77 -4.86
CA LEU A 174 -6.16 11.27 -4.94
C LEU A 174 -5.58 11.17 -6.35
N VAL A 175 -5.87 10.10 -7.10
CA VAL A 175 -5.51 10.01 -8.53
C VAL A 175 -6.13 11.16 -9.30
N GLY A 176 -7.42 11.42 -9.10
CA GLY A 176 -8.12 12.53 -9.75
C GLY A 176 -7.53 13.89 -9.39
N VAL A 177 -7.23 14.12 -8.11
CA VAL A 177 -6.59 15.36 -7.63
C VAL A 177 -5.17 15.49 -8.20
N SER A 178 -4.38 14.43 -8.24
CA SER A 178 -3.05 14.41 -8.86
C SER A 178 -3.13 14.79 -10.34
N CYS A 179 -4.09 14.24 -11.10
CA CYS A 179 -4.29 14.62 -12.51
C CYS A 179 -4.61 16.11 -12.68
N LEU A 180 -5.35 16.71 -11.75
CA LEU A 180 -5.68 18.14 -11.80
C LEU A 180 -4.51 19.03 -11.39
N VAL A 181 -3.78 18.66 -10.33
CA VAL A 181 -2.68 19.48 -9.80
C VAL A 181 -1.43 19.41 -10.68
N PHE A 182 -1.22 18.28 -11.34
CA PHE A 182 -0.09 18.08 -12.25
C PHE A 182 -0.49 18.18 -13.72
N SER A 183 -1.64 18.79 -14.05
CA SER A 183 -2.14 18.84 -15.42
C SER A 183 -1.16 19.48 -16.40
N GLU A 184 -0.43 20.52 -15.99
CA GLU A 184 0.58 21.17 -16.83
C GLU A 184 1.76 20.24 -17.12
N ALA A 185 2.28 19.56 -16.09
CA ALA A 185 3.36 18.59 -16.24
C ALA A 185 2.93 17.40 -17.11
N LEU A 186 1.70 16.91 -16.94
CA LEU A 186 1.13 15.80 -17.71
C LEU A 186 0.92 16.15 -19.19
N ASN A 187 0.64 17.41 -19.50
CA ASN A 187 0.47 17.91 -20.87
C ASN A 187 1.79 18.28 -21.55
N ALA A 188 2.87 18.49 -20.78
CA ALA A 188 4.19 18.81 -21.30
C ALA A 188 4.96 17.59 -21.83
N VAL A 189 4.54 16.37 -21.46
CA VAL A 189 5.16 15.11 -21.91
C VAL A 189 4.77 14.79 -23.36
N GLU A 190 5.69 14.24 -24.15
CA GLU A 190 5.49 13.91 -25.58
C GLU A 190 4.27 12.99 -25.84
N HIS A 191 3.91 12.16 -24.85
CA HIS A 191 2.76 11.28 -24.92
C HIS A 191 1.67 11.73 -23.95
N PRO A 192 0.61 12.40 -24.43
CA PRO A 192 -0.41 12.96 -23.56
C PRO A 192 -1.09 11.85 -22.74
N LEU A 193 -1.38 12.14 -21.47
CA LEU A 193 -2.04 11.19 -20.56
C LEU A 193 -3.39 10.68 -21.12
N PHE A 194 -4.13 11.54 -21.82
CA PHE A 194 -5.40 11.20 -22.47
C PHE A 194 -5.24 10.66 -23.91
N GLY A 195 -4.02 10.39 -24.35
CA GLY A 195 -3.74 9.65 -25.58
C GLY A 195 -3.98 8.14 -25.40
N VAL A 196 -3.95 7.36 -26.48
CA VAL A 196 -4.30 5.93 -26.47
C VAL A 196 -3.50 5.14 -25.42
N THR A 197 -2.18 5.35 -25.36
CA THR A 197 -1.29 4.63 -24.43
C THR A 197 -1.49 5.08 -22.99
N GLY A 198 -1.58 6.39 -22.73
CA GLY A 198 -1.82 6.93 -21.39
C GLY A 198 -3.18 6.50 -20.85
N LEU A 199 -4.22 6.52 -21.68
CA LEU A 199 -5.57 6.10 -21.33
C LEU A 199 -5.68 4.58 -21.14
N PHE A 200 -4.84 3.79 -21.81
CA PHE A 200 -4.73 2.36 -21.56
C PHE A 200 -4.18 2.09 -20.15
N TYR A 201 -3.07 2.72 -19.76
CA TYR A 201 -2.48 2.51 -18.42
C TYR A 201 -3.33 3.14 -17.31
N LEU A 202 -3.82 4.36 -17.50
CA LEU A 202 -4.71 5.05 -16.55
C LEU A 202 -6.06 4.32 -16.45
N GLY A 203 -6.61 3.89 -17.58
CA GLY A 203 -7.82 3.07 -17.64
C GLY A 203 -7.62 1.73 -16.93
N THR A 204 -6.47 1.07 -17.12
CA THR A 204 -6.13 -0.16 -16.39
C THR A 204 -6.04 0.11 -14.89
N ARG A 205 -5.35 1.18 -14.47
CA ARG A 205 -5.24 1.59 -13.07
C ARG A 205 -6.62 1.82 -12.44
N ILE A 206 -7.48 2.56 -13.10
CA ILE A 206 -8.80 2.93 -12.56
C ILE A 206 -9.77 1.77 -12.64
N VAL A 207 -9.93 1.13 -13.79
CA VAL A 207 -10.94 0.09 -14.02
C VAL A 207 -10.52 -1.22 -13.36
N VAL A 208 -9.31 -1.69 -13.67
CA VAL A 208 -8.78 -2.97 -13.15
C VAL A 208 -8.31 -2.80 -11.71
N GLY A 209 -7.57 -1.73 -11.40
CA GLY A 209 -6.97 -1.53 -10.09
C GLY A 209 -7.89 -1.04 -8.98
N LEU A 210 -8.99 -0.35 -9.31
CA LEU A 210 -9.87 0.28 -8.32
C LEU A 210 -11.34 -0.12 -8.49
N PHE A 211 -11.92 0.06 -9.68
CA PHE A 211 -13.35 -0.14 -9.91
C PHE A 211 -13.79 -1.61 -9.73
N PHE A 212 -13.13 -2.56 -10.38
CA PHE A 212 -13.45 -3.98 -10.20
C PHE A 212 -13.21 -4.45 -8.76
N PRO A 213 -12.08 -4.11 -8.11
CA PRO A 213 -11.87 -4.39 -6.68
C PRO A 213 -12.93 -3.79 -5.76
N LEU A 214 -13.45 -2.59 -6.05
CA LEU A 214 -14.57 -1.98 -5.32
C LEU A 214 -15.87 -2.78 -5.50
N ALA A 215 -16.18 -3.18 -6.74
CA ALA A 215 -17.34 -4.05 -7.01
C ALA A 215 -17.21 -5.39 -6.26
N PHE A 216 -16.01 -5.97 -6.24
CA PHE A 216 -15.70 -7.19 -5.49
C PHE A 216 -15.76 -6.99 -3.99
N ALA A 217 -15.37 -5.83 -3.46
CA ALA A 217 -15.53 -5.50 -2.05
C ALA A 217 -17.01 -5.39 -1.66
N TRP A 218 -17.87 -4.89 -2.56
CA TRP A 218 -19.32 -4.89 -2.36
C TRP A 218 -19.90 -6.32 -2.37
N MET A 219 -19.51 -7.16 -3.33
CA MET A 219 -19.90 -8.58 -3.35
C MET A 219 -19.42 -9.31 -2.09
N THR A 220 -18.18 -9.05 -1.66
CA THR A 220 -17.60 -9.59 -0.42
C THR A 220 -18.43 -9.17 0.78
N ALA A 221 -18.86 -7.90 0.87
CA ALA A 221 -19.74 -7.44 1.93
C ALA A 221 -21.07 -8.19 1.96
N GLY A 222 -21.62 -8.52 0.77
CA GLY A 222 -22.78 -9.40 0.61
C GLY A 222 -22.53 -10.80 1.18
N SER A 223 -21.45 -11.47 0.78
CA SER A 223 -21.10 -12.80 1.30
C SER A 223 -20.87 -12.80 2.82
N LEU A 224 -20.24 -11.74 3.35
CA LEU A 224 -20.02 -11.57 4.79
C LEU A 224 -21.30 -11.23 5.59
N LYS A 225 -22.39 -10.83 4.93
CA LYS A 225 -23.70 -10.65 5.57
C LYS A 225 -24.34 -12.00 5.88
N PHE A 226 -24.13 -12.99 5.02
CA PHE A 226 -24.61 -14.37 5.17
C PHE A 226 -23.58 -15.29 5.81
N GLU A 227 -22.54 -14.73 6.43
CA GLU A 227 -21.44 -15.47 7.09
C GLU A 227 -20.73 -16.49 6.19
N ASN A 228 -20.85 -16.35 4.86
CA ASN A 228 -20.19 -17.22 3.89
C ASN A 228 -18.74 -16.75 3.66
N THR A 229 -17.87 -17.12 4.60
CA THR A 229 -16.45 -16.76 4.59
C THR A 229 -15.70 -17.40 3.41
N ARG A 230 -16.06 -18.61 2.99
CA ARG A 230 -15.42 -19.29 1.84
C ARG A 230 -15.64 -18.55 0.53
N SER A 231 -16.88 -18.11 0.26
CA SER A 231 -17.17 -17.28 -0.92
C SER A 231 -16.44 -15.93 -0.84
N ALA A 232 -16.49 -15.27 0.32
CA ALA A 232 -15.81 -13.99 0.54
C ALA A 232 -14.29 -14.09 0.28
N THR A 233 -13.64 -15.18 0.70
CA THR A 233 -12.21 -15.38 0.47
C THR A 233 -11.84 -15.50 -1.00
N GLY A 234 -12.64 -16.22 -1.81
CA GLY A 234 -12.39 -16.34 -3.25
C GLY A 234 -12.46 -15.00 -3.96
N ILE A 235 -13.42 -14.15 -3.57
CA ILE A 235 -13.57 -12.80 -4.13
C ILE A 235 -12.38 -11.91 -3.76
N LEU A 236 -11.91 -11.98 -2.50
CA LEU A 236 -10.74 -11.22 -2.04
C LEU A 236 -9.44 -11.65 -2.73
N TYR A 237 -9.31 -12.92 -3.09
CA TYR A 237 -8.17 -13.40 -3.89
C TYR A 237 -8.15 -12.74 -5.27
N ALA A 238 -9.27 -12.78 -5.99
CA ALA A 238 -9.38 -12.10 -7.28
C ALA A 238 -9.14 -10.58 -7.16
N SER A 239 -9.70 -9.94 -6.12
CA SER A 239 -9.49 -8.53 -5.83
C SER A 239 -8.01 -8.19 -5.61
N THR A 240 -7.26 -9.04 -4.90
CA THR A 240 -5.82 -8.85 -4.67
C THR A 240 -5.04 -8.84 -5.98
N VAL A 241 -5.32 -9.78 -6.90
CA VAL A 241 -4.65 -9.85 -8.21
C VAL A 241 -4.92 -8.59 -9.03
N LEU A 242 -6.18 -8.15 -9.07
CA LEU A 242 -6.58 -6.94 -9.81
C LEU A 242 -5.92 -5.68 -9.25
N VAL A 243 -5.85 -5.56 -7.91
CA VAL A 243 -5.14 -4.46 -7.25
C VAL A 243 -3.65 -4.49 -7.54
N LEU A 244 -3.00 -5.66 -7.58
CA LEU A 244 -1.59 -5.76 -7.95
C LEU A 244 -1.35 -5.33 -9.40
N ILE A 245 -2.22 -5.72 -10.34
CA ILE A 245 -2.17 -5.26 -11.73
C ILE A 245 -2.33 -3.74 -11.79
N GLY A 246 -3.31 -3.19 -11.08
CA GLY A 246 -3.51 -1.75 -10.97
C GLY A 246 -2.33 -1.02 -10.34
N THR A 247 -1.64 -1.63 -9.37
CA THR A 247 -0.46 -1.05 -8.71
C THR A 247 0.75 -1.10 -9.66
N ALA A 248 0.90 -2.16 -10.45
CA ALA A 248 1.91 -2.21 -11.50
C ALA A 248 1.68 -1.11 -12.56
N ALA A 249 0.43 -0.91 -12.99
CA ALA A 249 0.07 0.17 -13.91
C ALA A 249 0.37 1.56 -13.32
N SER A 250 0.13 1.75 -12.02
CA SER A 250 0.49 2.97 -11.28
C SER A 250 1.99 3.27 -11.35
N VAL A 251 2.83 2.27 -11.11
CA VAL A 251 4.29 2.42 -11.20
C VAL A 251 4.73 2.76 -12.62
N THR A 252 4.14 2.12 -13.64
CA THR A 252 4.45 2.43 -15.05
C THR A 252 4.03 3.85 -15.43
N LEU A 253 2.88 4.33 -14.94
CA LEU A 253 2.46 5.72 -15.13
C LEU A 253 3.42 6.69 -14.44
N GLN A 254 3.84 6.37 -13.21
CA GLN A 254 4.79 7.19 -12.49
C GLN A 254 6.16 7.25 -13.20
N ASP A 255 6.61 6.15 -13.78
CA ASP A 255 7.86 6.12 -14.58
C ASP A 255 7.73 6.98 -15.85
N SER A 256 6.58 6.94 -16.51
CA SER A 256 6.36 7.65 -17.78
C SER A 256 6.11 9.15 -17.60
N TYR A 257 5.41 9.54 -16.52
CA TYR A 257 4.92 10.89 -16.31
C TYR A 257 5.60 11.61 -15.14
N GLY A 258 6.38 10.90 -14.33
CA GLY A 258 7.03 11.45 -13.14
C GLY A 258 6.02 11.95 -12.12
N VAL A 259 4.85 11.32 -11.99
CA VAL A 259 3.78 11.66 -11.01
C VAL A 259 3.11 10.38 -10.51
N PRO A 260 2.90 10.16 -9.19
CA PRO A 260 2.19 8.98 -8.68
C PRO A 260 0.69 9.09 -8.94
N LEU A 261 0.21 8.24 -9.87
CA LEU A 261 -1.18 8.09 -10.31
C LEU A 261 -1.70 6.68 -10.01
#